data_AF-A0A354SJX8-F1
#
_entry.id   AF-A0A354SJX8-F1
#
_cell.length_a   1.000
_cell.length_b   1.000
_cell.length_c   1.000
_cell.angle_alpha   90.00
_cell.angle_beta   90.00
_cell.angle_gamma   90.00
#
_symmetry.space_group_name_H-M   'P 1'
#
loop_
_entity.id
_entity.type
_entity.pdbx_description
1 polymer ?
#
loop_
_entity_poly.entity_id
_entity_poly.type
_entity_poly.pdbx_seq_one_letter_code
_entity_poly.pdbx_strand_id
1 'polypeptide(L)'
;MALFRERDGRRLHVKSRLMGESLVGKTFMESLKVAPQERLFPDVNIVKIGGQSICDRGIKALPAIMKEVVSNKKKHMILLTTGGGTRSRHIYSIGLELGMPTGIIAKFGSSVSEQNALLVATLLAPWGGIKIGHDEITKLSNYFVQDCIPVMHGMPPYDYFALPVTKSRIPIHRTDVGTLIVADLIGARSCIFVKDERGLYTDDPKKNN
;
A
#
# COMPACT_ATOMS: atom_id res chain seq x y z
N MET A 1 15.41 -29.55 18.65
CA MET A 1 15.91 -28.21 19.03
C MET A 1 15.91 -28.12 20.55
N ALA A 2 17.07 -28.05 21.21
CA ALA A 2 17.15 -28.13 22.67
C ALA A 2 16.81 -26.79 23.33
N LEU A 3 15.96 -26.82 24.35
CA LEU A 3 15.60 -25.64 25.15
C LEU A 3 16.67 -25.40 26.22
N PHE A 4 17.06 -24.14 26.42
CA PHE A 4 18.00 -23.71 27.45
C PHE A 4 17.23 -23.15 28.63
N ARG A 5 17.54 -23.64 29.82
CA ARG A 5 16.95 -23.13 31.05
C ARG A 5 17.80 -21.98 31.58
N GLU A 6 17.17 -20.85 31.86
CA GLU A 6 17.86 -19.72 32.49
C GLU A 6 18.36 -20.11 33.89
N ARG A 7 19.37 -19.41 34.43
CA ARG A 7 20.01 -19.76 35.72
C ARG A 7 19.04 -19.76 36.90
N ASP A 8 17.92 -19.03 36.79
CA ASP A 8 16.86 -19.00 37.79
C ASP A 8 15.93 -20.23 37.77
N GLY A 9 16.06 -21.09 36.75
CA GLY A 9 15.28 -22.30 36.59
C GLY A 9 13.83 -22.09 36.14
N ARG A 10 13.36 -20.86 35.90
CA ARG A 10 11.94 -20.56 35.69
C ARG A 10 11.54 -20.45 34.23
N ARG A 11 12.46 -20.05 33.36
CA ARG A 11 12.19 -19.82 31.93
C ARG A 11 12.97 -20.78 31.04
N LEU A 12 12.28 -21.27 30.02
CA LEU A 12 12.85 -22.09 28.94
C LEU A 12 12.97 -21.22 27.70
N HIS A 13 14.16 -21.20 27.12
CA HIS A 13 14.50 -20.38 25.99
C HIS A 13 14.97 -21.20 24.79
N VAL A 14 14.77 -20.64 23.61
CA VAL A 14 15.48 -21.07 22.39
C VAL A 14 16.75 -20.24 22.29
N LYS A 15 17.90 -20.92 22.18
CA LYS A 15 19.19 -20.24 22.03
C LYS A 15 19.19 -19.39 20.76
N SER A 16 19.22 -18.08 20.95
CA SER A 16 19.26 -17.10 19.88
C SER A 16 19.90 -15.81 20.41
N ARG A 17 20.25 -14.90 19.51
CA ARG A 17 20.80 -13.59 19.92
C ARG A 17 19.76 -12.73 20.65
N LEU A 18 18.46 -12.99 20.42
CA LEU A 18 17.33 -12.30 21.05
C LEU A 18 16.86 -12.98 22.35
N MET A 19 17.59 -13.99 22.84
CA MET A 19 17.19 -14.76 24.01
C MET A 19 17.16 -13.89 25.26
N GLY A 20 16.01 -13.86 25.95
CA GLY A 20 15.84 -13.12 27.21
C GLY A 20 15.58 -11.62 27.02
N GLU A 21 15.60 -11.12 25.78
CA GLU A 21 15.44 -9.70 25.48
C GLU A 21 13.96 -9.29 25.36
N SER A 22 13.66 -8.05 25.76
CA SER A 22 12.32 -7.44 25.65
C SER A 22 12.03 -6.79 24.30
N LEU A 23 13.06 -6.69 23.43
CA LEU A 23 13.02 -6.03 22.10
C LEU A 23 12.72 -4.52 22.12
N VAL A 24 12.75 -3.89 23.29
CA VAL A 24 12.62 -2.42 23.43
C VAL A 24 13.90 -1.74 23.92
N GLY A 25 14.94 -2.51 24.27
CA GLY A 25 16.24 -2.01 24.70
C GLY A 25 17.03 -1.41 23.54
N LYS A 26 17.19 -0.08 23.53
CA LYS A 26 17.89 0.66 22.46
C LYS A 26 19.32 0.15 22.23
N THR A 27 20.11 0.04 23.29
CA THR A 27 21.51 -0.41 23.24
C THR A 27 21.64 -1.82 22.66
N PHE A 28 20.71 -2.72 22.99
CA PHE A 28 20.69 -4.07 22.44
C PHE A 28 20.37 -4.04 20.93
N MET A 29 19.33 -3.29 20.53
CA MET A 29 18.94 -3.15 19.12
C MET A 29 20.07 -2.55 18.27
N GLU A 30 20.78 -1.53 18.78
CA GLU A 30 21.95 -0.94 18.13
C GLU A 30 23.13 -1.91 17.99
N SER A 31 23.24 -2.89 18.88
CA SER A 31 24.28 -3.93 18.79
C SER A 31 24.02 -4.92 17.65
N LEU A 32 22.78 -5.05 17.17
CA LEU A 32 22.42 -5.99 16.12
C LEU A 32 23.06 -5.57 14.79
N LYS A 33 23.81 -6.50 14.19
CA LYS A 33 24.36 -6.28 12.85
C LYS A 33 23.20 -6.36 11.86
N VAL A 34 22.95 -5.27 11.14
CA VAL A 34 21.98 -5.25 10.05
C VAL A 34 22.50 -6.16 8.93
N ALA A 35 21.73 -7.19 8.59
CA ALA A 35 22.03 -8.06 7.47
C ALA A 35 21.77 -7.34 6.14
N PRO A 36 22.53 -7.60 5.08
CA PRO A 36 22.20 -7.08 3.75
C PRO A 36 20.81 -7.58 3.34
N GLN A 37 19.96 -6.66 2.89
CA GLN A 37 18.61 -6.97 2.43
C GLN A 37 18.59 -6.95 0.89
N GLU A 38 18.23 -8.07 0.29
CA GLU A 38 18.00 -8.17 -1.15
C GLU A 38 16.65 -7.56 -1.53
N ARG A 39 16.60 -6.91 -2.70
CA ARG A 39 15.33 -6.42 -3.26
C ARG A 39 14.51 -7.61 -3.76
N LEU A 40 13.27 -7.73 -3.30
CA LEU A 40 12.39 -8.85 -3.67
C LEU A 40 11.98 -8.80 -5.15
N PHE A 41 11.69 -7.59 -5.65
CA PHE A 41 11.20 -7.35 -7.00
C PHE A 41 11.82 -6.06 -7.59
N PRO A 42 13.14 -6.06 -7.88
CA PRO A 42 13.90 -4.85 -8.25
C PRO A 42 13.49 -4.24 -9.59
N ASP A 43 12.81 -5.00 -10.46
CA ASP A 43 12.38 -4.55 -11.80
C ASP A 43 10.95 -4.00 -11.83
N VAL A 44 10.22 -4.10 -10.73
CA VAL A 44 8.82 -3.68 -10.65
C VAL A 44 8.71 -2.17 -10.52
N ASN A 45 7.82 -1.58 -11.31
CA ASN A 45 7.38 -0.20 -11.17
C ASN A 45 5.99 -0.23 -10.53
N ILE A 46 5.86 0.32 -9.32
CA ILE A 46 4.55 0.47 -8.69
C ILE A 46 3.94 1.81 -9.15
N VAL A 47 2.71 1.76 -9.64
CA VAL A 47 2.02 2.92 -10.21
C VAL A 47 0.69 3.09 -9.50
N LYS A 48 0.55 4.19 -8.76
CA LYS A 48 -0.69 4.52 -8.09
C LYS A 48 -1.60 5.32 -9.01
N ILE A 49 -2.79 4.77 -9.28
CA ILE A 49 -3.90 5.47 -9.92
C ILE A 49 -4.69 6.24 -8.86
N GLY A 50 -4.66 7.57 -8.92
CA GLY A 50 -5.33 8.40 -7.93
C GLY A 50 -6.86 8.25 -7.95
N GLY A 51 -7.47 8.07 -6.77
CA GLY A 51 -8.92 7.83 -6.66
C GLY A 51 -9.75 9.02 -7.14
N GLN A 52 -9.57 10.20 -6.53
CA GLN A 52 -10.31 11.39 -6.95
C GLN A 52 -9.77 11.97 -8.26
N SER A 53 -8.45 12.02 -8.39
CA SER A 53 -7.81 12.66 -9.52
C SER A 53 -8.03 11.89 -10.83
N ILE A 54 -8.16 10.55 -10.77
CA ILE A 54 -8.28 9.70 -11.97
C ILE A 54 -9.55 8.84 -11.93
N CYS A 55 -9.69 7.92 -10.96
CA CYS A 55 -10.78 6.93 -10.99
C CYS A 55 -12.17 7.58 -11.02
N ASP A 56 -12.40 8.61 -10.21
CA ASP A 56 -13.67 9.35 -10.15
C ASP A 56 -14.00 10.10 -11.44
N ARG A 57 -13.01 10.35 -12.33
CA ARG A 57 -13.24 10.95 -13.65
C ARG A 57 -13.77 9.97 -14.69
N GLY A 58 -13.82 8.67 -14.36
CA GLY A 58 -14.43 7.63 -15.17
C GLY A 58 -13.89 7.59 -16.60
N ILE A 59 -14.80 7.54 -17.57
CA ILE A 59 -14.50 7.42 -19.00
C ILE A 59 -13.58 8.53 -19.53
N LYS A 60 -13.56 9.70 -18.89
CA LYS A 60 -12.75 10.84 -19.33
C LYS A 60 -11.25 10.68 -19.04
N ALA A 61 -10.87 9.75 -18.17
CA ALA A 61 -9.47 9.57 -17.76
C ALA A 61 -9.00 8.11 -17.83
N LEU A 62 -9.79 7.17 -17.28
CA LEU A 62 -9.35 5.78 -17.11
C LEU A 62 -8.95 5.09 -18.42
N PRO A 63 -9.73 5.14 -19.52
CA PRO A 63 -9.39 4.40 -20.73
C PRO A 63 -8.04 4.79 -21.34
N ALA A 64 -7.70 6.07 -21.32
CA ALA A 64 -6.42 6.55 -21.86
C ALA A 64 -5.24 6.00 -21.05
N ILE A 65 -5.33 6.10 -19.73
CA ILE A 65 -4.27 5.61 -18.82
C ILE A 65 -4.15 4.09 -18.91
N MET A 66 -5.27 3.35 -19.00
CA MET A 66 -5.21 1.89 -19.15
C MET A 66 -4.57 1.47 -20.48
N LYS A 67 -4.83 2.19 -21.57
CA LYS A 67 -4.15 1.96 -22.86
C LYS A 67 -2.64 2.14 -22.71
N GLU A 68 -2.18 3.19 -22.03
CA GLU A 68 -0.75 3.39 -21.77
C GLU A 68 -0.13 2.27 -20.93
N VAL A 69 -0.82 1.79 -19.89
CA VAL A 69 -0.36 0.63 -19.09
C VAL A 69 -0.21 -0.60 -19.99
N VAL A 70 -1.23 -0.92 -20.79
CA VAL A 70 -1.23 -2.09 -21.68
C VAL A 70 -0.12 -1.98 -22.72
N SER A 71 0.09 -0.80 -23.32
CA SER A 71 1.17 -0.58 -24.30
C SER A 71 2.57 -0.75 -23.71
N ASN A 72 2.72 -0.62 -22.38
CA ASN A 72 4.01 -0.71 -21.70
C ASN A 72 4.24 -2.04 -20.96
N LYS A 73 3.21 -2.88 -20.76
CA LYS A 73 3.30 -4.09 -19.94
C LYS A 73 4.38 -5.10 -20.40
N LYS A 74 4.70 -5.12 -21.70
CA LYS A 74 5.73 -5.99 -22.28
C LYS A 74 7.16 -5.53 -22.00
N LYS A 75 7.34 -4.26 -21.67
CA LYS A 75 8.65 -3.65 -21.40
C LYS A 75 8.90 -3.43 -19.91
N HIS A 76 7.83 -3.30 -19.13
CA HIS A 76 7.89 -2.93 -17.73
C HIS A 76 6.99 -3.84 -16.90
N MET A 77 7.54 -4.43 -15.83
CA MET A 77 6.72 -5.05 -14.79
C MET A 77 6.01 -3.95 -14.02
N ILE A 78 4.68 -3.90 -14.10
CA ILE A 78 3.86 -2.83 -13.52
C ILE A 78 2.93 -3.45 -12.48
N LEU A 79 3.04 -2.98 -11.23
CA LEU A 79 2.05 -3.23 -10.18
C LEU A 79 1.19 -1.98 -10.02
N LEU A 80 -0.12 -2.10 -10.24
CA LEU A 80 -1.05 -1.00 -10.07
C LEU A 80 -1.58 -0.96 -8.64
N THR A 81 -1.63 0.23 -8.04
CA THR A 81 -2.41 0.48 -6.83
C THR A 81 -3.50 1.52 -7.08
N THR A 82 -4.61 1.45 -6.36
CA THR A 82 -5.71 2.41 -6.53
C THR A 82 -5.90 3.31 -5.32
N GLY A 83 -6.43 4.52 -5.56
CA GLY A 83 -6.86 5.44 -4.52
C GLY A 83 -8.30 5.20 -4.06
N GLY A 84 -8.74 5.90 -3.00
CA GLY A 84 -10.14 5.87 -2.54
C GLY A 84 -11.06 6.84 -3.30
N GLY A 85 -10.76 8.14 -3.26
CA GLY A 85 -11.52 9.16 -3.99
C GLY A 85 -12.66 9.79 -3.18
N THR A 86 -13.65 10.32 -3.87
CA THR A 86 -14.74 11.12 -3.30
C THR A 86 -15.67 10.27 -2.45
N ARG A 87 -15.90 9.01 -2.83
CA ARG A 87 -16.67 8.04 -2.02
C ARG A 87 -16.04 7.82 -0.65
N SER A 88 -14.70 7.83 -0.55
CA SER A 88 -14.02 7.79 0.75
C SER A 88 -14.33 9.04 1.57
N ARG A 89 -14.28 10.25 0.98
CA ARG A 89 -14.59 11.48 1.72
C ARG A 89 -16.04 11.50 2.23
N HIS A 90 -16.98 11.01 1.43
CA HIS A 90 -18.38 10.92 1.82
C HIS A 90 -18.56 10.01 3.05
N ILE A 91 -18.06 8.78 3.00
CA ILE A 91 -18.20 7.85 4.13
C ILE A 91 -17.38 8.30 5.35
N TYR A 92 -16.27 9.01 5.14
CA TYR A 92 -15.53 9.64 6.24
C TYR A 92 -16.37 10.71 6.93
N SER A 93 -17.06 11.59 6.20
CA SER A 93 -17.92 12.63 6.81
C SER A 93 -18.95 12.00 7.76
N ILE A 94 -19.68 11.01 7.26
CA ILE A 94 -20.70 10.29 8.04
C ILE A 94 -20.07 9.64 9.28
N GLY A 95 -18.97 8.91 9.10
CA GLY A 95 -18.32 8.24 10.23
C GLY A 95 -17.79 9.21 11.28
N LEU A 96 -17.26 10.35 10.86
CA LEU A 96 -16.76 11.41 11.76
C LEU A 96 -17.90 12.06 12.54
N GLU A 97 -19.01 12.39 11.89
CA GLU A 97 -20.21 12.96 12.52
C GLU A 97 -20.83 12.01 13.55
N LEU A 98 -20.77 10.70 13.28
CA LEU A 98 -21.20 9.66 14.20
C LEU A 98 -20.16 9.34 15.31
N GLY A 99 -19.04 10.06 15.37
CA GLY A 99 -18.01 9.88 16.40
C GLY A 99 -17.20 8.58 16.28
N MET A 100 -17.14 7.96 15.10
CA MET A 100 -16.41 6.71 14.90
C MET A 100 -14.89 6.89 15.04
N PRO A 101 -14.17 5.88 15.57
CA PRO A 101 -12.73 5.98 15.76
C PRO A 101 -11.96 5.83 14.44
N THR A 102 -10.71 6.29 14.42
CA THR A 102 -9.83 6.31 13.23
C THR A 102 -9.73 4.96 12.53
N GLY A 103 -9.71 3.86 13.28
CA GLY A 103 -9.64 2.51 12.69
C GLY A 103 -10.86 2.14 11.84
N ILE A 104 -12.06 2.58 12.24
CA ILE A 104 -13.28 2.38 11.45
C ILE A 104 -13.24 3.24 10.18
N ILE A 105 -12.79 4.49 10.30
CA ILE A 105 -12.61 5.39 9.15
C ILE A 105 -11.57 4.82 8.16
N ALA A 106 -10.48 4.25 8.67
CA ALA A 106 -9.48 3.57 7.84
C ALA A 106 -10.09 2.38 7.08
N LYS A 107 -10.89 1.56 7.75
CA LYS A 107 -11.57 0.42 7.12
C LYS A 107 -12.51 0.85 6.00
N PHE A 108 -13.28 1.92 6.19
CA PHE A 108 -14.10 2.49 5.11
C PHE A 108 -13.26 2.94 3.91
N GLY A 109 -12.09 3.53 4.18
CA GLY A 109 -11.13 3.90 3.15
C GLY A 109 -10.65 2.72 2.32
N SER A 110 -10.32 1.61 3.01
CA SER A 110 -9.90 0.35 2.39
C SER A 110 -10.97 -0.18 1.44
N SER A 111 -12.23 -0.22 1.87
CA SER A 111 -13.35 -0.70 1.04
C SER A 111 -13.53 0.09 -0.25
N VAL A 112 -13.41 1.43 -0.21
CA VAL A 112 -13.56 2.24 -1.42
C VAL A 112 -12.38 2.06 -2.38
N SER A 113 -11.16 1.98 -1.85
CA SER A 113 -9.98 1.70 -2.66
C SER A 113 -10.08 0.32 -3.33
N GLU A 114 -10.61 -0.67 -2.61
CA GLU A 114 -10.85 -2.03 -3.11
C GLU A 114 -11.82 -2.05 -4.29
N GLN A 115 -12.92 -1.29 -4.22
CA GLN A 115 -13.84 -1.11 -5.34
C GLN A 115 -13.13 -0.53 -6.57
N ASN A 116 -12.24 0.45 -6.40
CA ASN A 116 -11.48 1.01 -7.51
C ASN A 116 -10.45 0.01 -8.07
N ALA A 117 -9.84 -0.84 -7.23
CA ALA A 117 -8.95 -1.91 -7.68
C ALA A 117 -9.70 -2.93 -8.54
N LEU A 118 -10.90 -3.34 -8.12
CA LEU A 118 -11.78 -4.19 -8.91
C LEU A 118 -12.13 -3.54 -10.26
N LEU A 119 -12.58 -2.28 -10.26
CA LEU A 119 -12.90 -1.54 -11.48
C LEU A 119 -11.74 -1.51 -12.48
N VAL A 120 -10.53 -1.16 -12.01
CA VAL A 120 -9.34 -1.06 -12.85
C VAL A 120 -8.91 -2.44 -13.37
N ALA A 121 -8.92 -3.46 -12.52
CA ALA A 121 -8.59 -4.82 -12.93
C ALA A 121 -9.57 -5.34 -13.99
N THR A 122 -10.87 -5.14 -13.81
CA THR A 122 -11.90 -5.55 -14.78
C THR A 122 -11.72 -4.83 -16.12
N LEU A 123 -11.42 -3.53 -16.11
CA LEU A 123 -11.16 -2.78 -17.35
C LEU A 123 -9.93 -3.32 -18.09
N LEU A 124 -8.93 -3.83 -17.36
CA LEU A 124 -7.72 -4.41 -17.92
C LEU A 124 -7.83 -5.92 -18.23
N ALA A 125 -8.93 -6.58 -17.87
CA ALA A 125 -9.07 -8.03 -17.96
C ALA A 125 -8.77 -8.62 -19.35
N PRO A 126 -9.20 -8.01 -20.49
CA PRO A 126 -8.84 -8.50 -21.83
C PRO A 126 -7.33 -8.53 -22.11
N TRP A 127 -6.54 -7.78 -21.33
CA TRP A 127 -5.09 -7.68 -21.45
C TRP A 127 -4.35 -8.27 -20.25
N GLY A 128 -5.01 -9.13 -19.46
CA GLY A 128 -4.41 -9.81 -18.31
C GLY A 128 -4.50 -9.06 -16.99
N GLY A 129 -5.36 -8.04 -16.89
CA GLY A 129 -5.66 -7.37 -15.63
C GLY A 129 -6.22 -8.35 -14.59
N ILE A 130 -5.61 -8.36 -13.40
CA ILE A 130 -6.05 -9.21 -12.28
C ILE A 130 -6.02 -8.42 -10.99
N LYS A 131 -7.10 -8.50 -10.22
CA LYS A 131 -7.14 -7.91 -8.89
C LYS A 131 -6.49 -8.87 -7.90
N ILE A 132 -5.56 -8.37 -7.09
CA ILE A 132 -4.86 -9.14 -6.05
C ILE A 132 -5.08 -8.54 -4.66
N GLY A 133 -4.91 -9.35 -3.62
CA GLY A 133 -4.85 -8.94 -2.21
C GLY A 133 -3.44 -8.56 -1.74
N HIS A 134 -3.33 -7.98 -0.54
CA HIS A 134 -2.03 -7.67 0.08
C HIS A 134 -1.20 -8.92 0.39
N ASP A 135 -1.87 -10.03 0.72
CA ASP A 135 -1.27 -11.33 1.00
C ASP A 135 -0.70 -12.02 -0.25
N GLU A 136 -1.00 -11.49 -1.43
CA GLU A 136 -0.55 -12.01 -2.72
C GLU A 136 0.70 -11.32 -3.26
N ILE A 137 1.27 -10.33 -2.54
CA ILE A 137 2.50 -9.61 -2.96
C ILE A 137 3.67 -10.58 -3.18
N THR A 138 3.79 -11.63 -2.38
CA THR A 138 4.86 -12.63 -2.53
C THR A 138 4.72 -13.49 -3.79
N LYS A 139 3.56 -13.42 -4.47
CA LYS A 139 3.24 -14.17 -5.70
C LYS A 139 3.42 -13.32 -6.96
N LEU A 140 3.95 -12.09 -6.86
CA LEU A 140 4.14 -11.18 -8.01
C LEU A 140 4.91 -11.81 -9.18
N SER A 141 5.91 -12.65 -8.90
CA SER A 141 6.64 -13.40 -9.91
C SER A 141 5.72 -14.24 -10.81
N ASN A 142 4.71 -14.88 -10.22
CA ASN A 142 3.78 -15.75 -10.93
C ASN A 142 2.90 -14.94 -11.89
N TYR A 143 2.40 -13.79 -11.43
CA TYR A 143 1.58 -12.91 -12.25
C TYR A 143 2.37 -12.34 -13.43
N PHE A 144 3.61 -11.90 -13.21
CA PHE A 144 4.42 -11.34 -14.31
C PHE A 144 4.83 -12.40 -15.34
N VAL A 145 5.15 -13.63 -14.91
CA VAL A 145 5.43 -14.75 -15.84
C VAL A 145 4.19 -15.10 -16.68
N GLN A 146 2.99 -14.96 -16.12
CA GLN A 146 1.72 -15.16 -16.82
C GLN A 146 1.25 -13.95 -17.64
N ASP A 147 2.10 -12.93 -17.80
CA ASP A 147 1.79 -11.69 -18.54
C ASP A 147 0.59 -10.92 -17.96
N CYS A 148 0.33 -11.08 -16.66
CA CYS A 148 -0.73 -10.37 -15.95
C CYS A 148 -0.33 -8.94 -15.59
N ILE A 149 -1.34 -8.10 -15.38
CA ILE A 149 -1.21 -6.76 -14.82
C ILE A 149 -1.87 -6.79 -13.42
N PRO A 150 -1.10 -7.02 -12.35
CA PRO A 150 -1.65 -7.07 -11.00
C PRO A 150 -2.13 -5.69 -10.55
N VAL A 151 -3.32 -5.65 -9.95
CA VAL A 151 -3.99 -4.44 -9.43
C VAL A 151 -4.40 -4.67 -7.99
N MET A 152 -3.97 -3.78 -7.10
CA MET A 152 -4.19 -3.90 -5.66
C MET A 152 -4.81 -2.60 -5.10
N HIS A 153 -5.55 -2.67 -3.99
CA HIS A 153 -5.98 -1.45 -3.31
C HIS A 153 -4.80 -0.80 -2.58
N GLY A 154 -4.73 0.54 -2.59
CA GLY A 154 -3.57 1.26 -2.08
C GLY A 154 -3.58 1.53 -0.57
N MET A 155 -4.69 1.29 0.13
CA MET A 155 -4.76 1.52 1.59
C MET A 155 -3.87 0.51 2.32
N PRO A 156 -3.05 0.92 3.29
CA PRO A 156 -2.26 -0.02 4.09
C PRO A 156 -3.17 -0.86 5.01
N PRO A 157 -2.81 -2.11 5.32
CA PRO A 157 -3.62 -3.02 6.13
C PRO A 157 -3.56 -2.69 7.64
N TYR A 158 -3.54 -1.40 8.00
CA TYR A 158 -3.68 -0.99 9.40
C TYR A 158 -5.12 -1.15 9.87
N ASP A 159 -6.12 -0.82 9.04
CA ASP A 159 -7.55 -0.96 9.34
C ASP A 159 -7.87 -0.58 10.80
N TYR A 160 -8.33 -1.51 11.63
CA TYR A 160 -8.69 -1.28 13.05
C TYR A 160 -7.51 -0.83 13.93
N PHE A 161 -6.27 -1.09 13.51
CA PHE A 161 -5.03 -0.68 14.16
C PHE A 161 -4.47 0.65 13.61
N ALA A 162 -5.25 1.38 12.80
CA ALA A 162 -4.82 2.69 12.30
C ALA A 162 -4.52 3.67 13.45
N LEU A 163 -3.36 4.32 13.36
CA LEU A 163 -2.89 5.24 14.38
C LEU A 163 -3.78 6.50 14.45
N PRO A 164 -4.38 6.81 15.60
CA PRO A 164 -5.14 8.04 15.78
C PRO A 164 -4.20 9.25 15.87
N VAL A 165 -4.71 10.43 15.49
CA VAL A 165 -4.02 11.71 15.71
C VAL A 165 -4.81 12.59 16.66
N THR A 166 -4.12 13.41 17.45
CA THR A 166 -4.70 14.13 18.59
C THR A 166 -5.88 15.04 18.22
N LYS A 167 -5.92 15.57 16.99
CA LYS A 167 -6.92 16.56 16.54
C LYS A 167 -7.80 16.09 15.38
N SER A 168 -7.67 14.86 14.92
CA SER A 168 -8.44 14.34 13.80
C SER A 168 -8.65 12.83 13.92
N ARG A 169 -9.79 12.35 13.42
CA ARG A 169 -10.04 10.92 13.27
C ARG A 169 -9.85 10.45 11.82
N ILE A 170 -9.39 11.34 10.94
CA ILE A 170 -9.03 10.97 9.57
C ILE A 170 -7.71 10.17 9.62
N PRO A 171 -7.65 8.98 8.99
CA PRO A 171 -6.43 8.20 8.92
C PRO A 171 -5.29 8.99 8.25
N ILE A 172 -4.14 9.04 8.91
CA ILE A 172 -2.91 9.64 8.36
C ILE A 172 -2.35 8.77 7.23
N HIS A 173 -2.37 7.45 7.42
CA HIS A 173 -1.88 6.48 6.46
C HIS A 173 -3.01 6.10 5.51
N ARG A 174 -2.97 6.69 4.31
CA ARG A 174 -3.93 6.41 3.24
C ARG A 174 -3.22 5.83 2.02
N THR A 175 -3.90 5.85 0.89
CA THR A 175 -3.46 5.18 -0.34
C THR A 175 -2.10 5.63 -0.90
N ASP A 176 -1.64 6.87 -0.63
CA ASP A 176 -0.28 7.29 -1.03
C ASP A 176 0.78 6.60 -0.15
N VAL A 177 0.56 6.60 1.16
CA VAL A 177 1.43 5.93 2.14
C VAL A 177 1.47 4.42 1.91
N GLY A 178 0.31 3.77 1.73
CA GLY A 178 0.28 2.33 1.49
C GLY A 178 1.01 1.92 0.21
N THR A 179 0.91 2.71 -0.87
CA THR A 179 1.70 2.49 -2.09
C THR A 179 3.19 2.61 -1.81
N LEU A 180 3.62 3.65 -1.10
CA LEU A 180 5.03 3.87 -0.78
C LEU A 180 5.62 2.75 0.09
N ILE A 181 4.87 2.30 1.11
CA ILE A 181 5.28 1.19 1.97
C ILE A 181 5.43 -0.10 1.17
N VAL A 182 4.52 -0.39 0.25
CA VAL A 182 4.62 -1.57 -0.62
C VAL A 182 5.82 -1.45 -1.56
N ALA A 183 6.07 -0.26 -2.12
CA ALA A 183 7.23 -0.01 -2.98
C ALA A 183 8.54 -0.34 -2.25
N ASP A 184 8.66 0.11 -1.01
CA ASP A 184 9.82 -0.14 -0.14
C ASP A 184 9.93 -1.63 0.22
N LEU A 185 8.82 -2.25 0.66
CA LEU A 185 8.75 -3.67 1.00
C LEU A 185 9.30 -4.57 -0.12
N ILE A 186 8.89 -4.31 -1.36
CA ILE A 186 9.30 -5.13 -2.50
C ILE A 186 10.66 -4.71 -3.09
N GLY A 187 11.25 -3.61 -2.61
CA GLY A 187 12.46 -3.03 -3.20
C GLY A 187 12.26 -2.59 -4.65
N ALA A 188 11.08 -2.00 -4.95
CA ALA A 188 10.66 -1.64 -6.30
C ALA A 188 11.69 -0.74 -7.02
N ARG A 189 11.71 -0.81 -8.35
CA ARG A 189 12.49 0.09 -9.20
C ARG A 189 12.06 1.55 -9.03
N SER A 190 10.75 1.77 -9.02
CA SER A 190 10.16 3.10 -8.96
C SER A 190 8.77 3.06 -8.31
N CYS A 191 8.38 4.20 -7.71
CA CYS A 191 7.05 4.45 -7.19
C CYS A 191 6.48 5.71 -7.85
N ILE A 192 5.46 5.55 -8.68
CA ILE A 192 4.91 6.61 -9.54
C ILE A 192 3.49 6.94 -9.10
N PHE A 193 3.21 8.22 -8.88
CA PHE A 193 1.89 8.72 -8.50
C PHE A 193 1.20 9.39 -9.69
N VAL A 194 0.17 8.74 -10.24
CA VAL A 194 -0.64 9.30 -11.34
C VAL A 194 -1.77 10.14 -10.75
N LYS A 195 -1.66 11.45 -10.93
CA LYS A 195 -2.58 12.49 -10.42
C LYS A 195 -3.10 13.33 -11.58
N ASP A 196 -3.91 14.33 -11.26
CA ASP A 196 -4.54 15.24 -12.22
C ASP A 196 -3.84 16.60 -12.31
N GLU A 197 -2.60 16.67 -11.86
CA GLU A 197 -1.73 17.85 -11.92
C GLU A 197 -0.38 17.47 -12.52
N ARG A 198 0.33 18.45 -13.09
CA ARG A 198 1.63 18.22 -13.74
C ARG A 198 2.74 17.83 -12.78
N GLY A 199 2.56 18.09 -11.47
CA GLY A 199 3.56 17.83 -10.45
C GLY A 199 3.27 18.64 -9.19
N LEU A 200 4.33 18.88 -8.42
CA LEU A 200 4.28 19.75 -7.24
C LEU A 200 4.37 21.22 -7.68
N TYR A 201 3.54 22.06 -7.08
CA TYR A 201 3.56 23.52 -7.21
C TYR A 201 3.80 24.16 -5.84
N THR A 202 4.08 25.47 -5.81
CA THR A 202 4.29 26.22 -4.57
C THR A 202 3.02 26.41 -3.75
N ASP A 203 1.84 26.35 -4.38
CA ASP A 203 0.52 26.39 -3.75
C ASP A 203 -0.47 25.54 -4.58
N ASP A 204 -1.70 25.36 -4.10
CA ASP A 204 -2.75 24.60 -4.79
C ASP A 204 -3.10 25.24 -6.15
N PRO A 205 -2.70 24.62 -7.28
CA PRO A 205 -2.90 25.21 -8.60
C PRO A 205 -4.38 25.31 -9.00
N LYS A 206 -5.29 24.65 -8.28
CA LYS A 206 -6.75 24.72 -8.54
C LYS A 206 -7.44 25.87 -7.81
N LYS A 207 -6.74 26.54 -6.88
CA LYS A 207 -7.29 27.67 -6.10
C LYS A 207 -6.82 29.04 -6.57
N ASN A 208 -5.74 29.07 -7.34
CA ASN A 208 -5.07 30.30 -7.77
C ASN A 208 -5.28 30.56 -9.27
N ASN A 209 -6.55 30.68 -9.69
CA ASN A 209 -6.93 31.18 -11.01
C ASN A 209 -7.12 32.69 -10.99
#